data_AF-A0A9P6JHF0-F1
#
_entry.id   AF-A0A9P6JHF0-F1
#
_cell.length_a   1.000
_cell.length_b   1.000
_cell.length_c   1.000
_cell.angle_alpha   90.00
_cell.angle_beta   90.00
_cell.angle_gamma   90.00
#
_symmetry.space_group_name_H-M   'P 1'
#
loop_
_entity.id
_entity.type
_entity.pdbx_description
1 polymer ?
#
loop_
_entity_poly.entity_id
_entity_poly.type
_entity_poly.pdbx_seq_one_letter_code
_entity_poly.pdbx_strand_id
1 'polypeptide(L)'
;MPSPEDCPDFNKIMEIGAPFIHVKCIDILNTQGDVEEIVNDILKSGEPVVLRGIEKHVEWNEKLLDTRFLREHYGQGKIPCRDLASHKDVEMTMDKFLDEKQTRKRKALYAKDLPFPLEWRVKLMDNIIPWSLRWMGGNDLNAHAIWFMVSNQNSKELSQLWQTINSNLTLENHLASVQELSKANFP
;
A
#
# COMPACT_ATOMS: atom_id res chain seq x y z
N MET A 1 3.72 4.70 -17.06
CA MET A 1 2.77 3.86 -16.30
C MET A 1 2.15 2.91 -17.29
N PRO A 2 1.95 1.64 -16.91
CA PRO A 2 1.06 0.77 -17.66
C PRO A 2 -0.25 1.53 -17.92
N SER A 3 -0.75 1.47 -19.14
CA SER A 3 -2.08 1.96 -19.47
C SER A 3 -3.12 1.29 -18.56
N PRO A 4 -4.32 1.86 -18.35
CA PRO A 4 -5.39 1.17 -17.63
C PRO A 4 -5.69 -0.24 -18.19
N GLU A 5 -5.34 -0.49 -19.45
CA GLU A 5 -5.47 -1.77 -20.16
C GLU A 5 -4.36 -2.78 -19.79
N ASP A 6 -3.26 -2.32 -19.18
CA ASP A 6 -2.14 -3.15 -18.71
C ASP A 6 -2.31 -3.59 -17.24
N CYS A 7 -3.34 -3.11 -16.54
CA CYS A 7 -3.68 -3.63 -15.21
C CYS A 7 -4.31 -5.02 -15.40
N PRO A 8 -3.74 -6.08 -14.81
CA PRO A 8 -4.28 -7.41 -15.02
C PRO A 8 -5.70 -7.51 -14.47
N ASP A 9 -6.61 -7.99 -15.31
CA ASP A 9 -8.02 -8.16 -14.99
C ASP A 9 -8.16 -9.15 -13.82
N PHE A 10 -8.80 -8.71 -12.74
CA PHE A 10 -8.99 -9.51 -11.54
C PHE A 10 -9.67 -10.86 -11.84
N ASN A 11 -10.73 -10.86 -12.65
CA ASN A 11 -11.45 -12.10 -12.96
C ASN A 11 -10.55 -13.05 -13.75
N LYS A 12 -9.77 -12.53 -14.70
CA LYS A 12 -8.80 -13.34 -15.45
C LYS A 12 -7.69 -13.90 -14.57
N ILE A 13 -7.23 -13.16 -13.57
CA ILE A 13 -6.24 -13.68 -12.59
C ILE A 13 -6.87 -14.80 -11.78
N MET A 14 -8.09 -14.61 -11.29
CA MET A 14 -8.78 -15.63 -10.49
C MET A 14 -9.11 -16.90 -11.30
N GLU A 15 -9.33 -16.78 -12.61
CA GLU A 15 -9.50 -17.92 -13.53
C GLU A 15 -8.25 -18.79 -13.67
N ILE A 16 -7.04 -18.25 -13.45
CA ILE A 16 -5.79 -19.04 -13.42
C ILE A 16 -5.83 -20.04 -12.26
N GLY A 17 -6.54 -19.72 -11.17
CA GLY A 17 -6.58 -20.53 -9.96
C GLY A 17 -5.31 -20.40 -9.14
N ALA A 18 -4.93 -21.48 -8.43
CA ALA A 18 -3.74 -21.49 -7.59
C ALA A 18 -2.50 -21.03 -8.39
N PRO A 19 -1.67 -20.15 -7.82
CA PRO A 19 -1.64 -19.72 -6.42
C PRO A 19 -2.60 -18.57 -6.05
N PHE A 20 -3.32 -17.96 -6.99
CA PHE A 20 -4.12 -16.78 -6.70
C PHE A 20 -5.39 -17.12 -5.90
N ILE A 21 -5.55 -16.46 -4.75
CA ILE A 21 -6.69 -16.65 -3.86
C ILE A 21 -7.39 -15.32 -3.55
N HIS A 22 -8.66 -15.42 -3.14
CA HIS A 22 -9.37 -14.28 -2.58
C HIS A 22 -8.78 -13.93 -1.22
N VAL A 23 -8.37 -12.67 -1.05
CA VAL A 23 -8.00 -12.13 0.25
C VAL A 23 -9.23 -11.89 1.10
N LYS A 24 -9.15 -12.30 2.36
CA LYS A 24 -10.18 -12.04 3.37
C LYS A 24 -10.38 -10.53 3.51
N CYS A 25 -11.64 -10.11 3.47
CA CYS A 25 -12.03 -8.71 3.70
C CYS A 25 -12.87 -8.64 4.98
N ILE A 26 -12.56 -7.69 5.85
CA ILE A 26 -13.30 -7.45 7.11
C ILE A 26 -13.74 -6.00 7.15
N ASP A 27 -15.03 -5.76 7.36
CA ASP A 27 -15.57 -4.41 7.62
C ASP A 27 -15.51 -4.13 9.12
N ILE A 28 -14.53 -3.34 9.56
CA ILE A 28 -14.21 -3.16 10.97
C ILE A 28 -15.27 -2.36 11.74
N LEU A 29 -16.15 -1.63 11.04
CA LEU A 29 -17.21 -0.85 11.69
C LEU A 29 -18.49 -1.67 11.87
N ASN A 30 -18.62 -2.77 11.12
CA ASN A 30 -19.80 -3.65 11.16
C ASN A 30 -19.52 -4.98 11.87
N THR A 31 -18.30 -5.19 12.39
CA THR A 31 -17.97 -6.37 13.19
C THR A 31 -18.62 -6.31 14.56
N GLN A 32 -19.16 -7.45 15.00
CA GLN A 32 -19.54 -7.65 16.40
C GLN A 32 -18.28 -8.02 17.20
N GLY A 33 -18.01 -7.28 18.28
CA GLY A 33 -16.86 -7.52 19.15
C GLY A 33 -15.92 -6.33 19.25
N ASP A 34 -14.83 -6.51 20.00
CA ASP A 34 -13.77 -5.51 20.14
C ASP A 34 -12.86 -5.52 18.89
N VAL A 35 -12.75 -4.37 18.23
CA VAL A 35 -11.98 -4.24 16.99
C VAL A 35 -10.49 -4.53 17.22
N GLU A 36 -9.94 -4.18 18.39
CA GLU A 36 -8.54 -4.41 18.72
C GLU A 36 -8.26 -5.90 18.90
N GLU A 37 -9.18 -6.66 19.49
CA GLU A 37 -9.08 -8.11 19.61
C GLU A 37 -9.06 -8.77 18.22
N ILE A 38 -9.99 -8.38 17.33
CA ILE A 38 -10.05 -8.88 15.95
C ILE A 38 -8.74 -8.61 15.21
N VAL A 39 -8.21 -7.38 15.33
CA VAL A 39 -6.96 -7.02 14.68
C VAL A 39 -5.79 -7.83 15.23
N ASN A 40 -5.70 -8.00 16.54
CA ASN A 40 -4.63 -8.79 17.15
C ASN A 40 -4.66 -10.25 16.67
N ASP A 41 -5.85 -10.83 16.48
CA ASP A 41 -5.96 -12.20 15.97
C ASP A 41 -5.56 -12.31 14.49
N ILE A 42 -5.84 -11.29 13.67
CA ILE A 42 -5.33 -11.19 12.30
C ILE A 42 -3.81 -11.10 12.29
N LEU A 43 -3.23 -10.25 13.15
CA LEU A 43 -1.78 -10.10 13.24
C LEU A 43 -1.10 -11.40 13.67
N LYS A 44 -1.71 -12.15 14.62
CA LYS A 44 -1.21 -13.47 15.05
C LYS A 44 -1.29 -14.53 13.94
N SER A 45 -2.34 -14.50 13.11
CA SER A 45 -2.48 -15.49 12.03
C SER A 45 -1.41 -15.28 10.95
N GLY A 46 -0.96 -14.05 10.75
CA GLY A 46 -0.03 -13.68 9.68
C GLY A 46 -0.64 -13.79 8.29
N GLU A 47 -1.97 -13.96 8.21
CA GLU A 47 -2.72 -13.99 6.97
C GLU A 47 -2.98 -12.56 6.48
N PRO A 48 -2.77 -12.29 5.18
CA PRO A 48 -3.15 -11.01 4.62
C PRO A 48 -4.66 -10.76 4.66
N VAL A 49 -5.06 -9.59 5.15
CA VAL A 49 -6.47 -9.18 5.25
C VAL A 49 -6.63 -7.74 4.77
N VAL A 50 -7.72 -7.47 4.06
CA VAL A 50 -8.15 -6.09 3.76
C VAL A 50 -9.17 -5.64 4.79
N LEU A 51 -8.81 -4.64 5.58
CA LEU A 51 -9.73 -3.94 6.46
C LEU A 51 -10.48 -2.85 5.67
N ARG A 52 -11.80 -2.83 5.77
CA ARG A 52 -12.70 -1.89 5.08
C ARG A 52 -13.58 -1.13 6.07
N GLY A 53 -14.17 -0.05 5.61
CA GLY A 53 -15.16 0.70 6.37
C GLY A 53 -14.56 1.79 7.25
N ILE A 54 -13.24 1.88 7.38
CA ILE A 54 -12.54 2.96 8.10
C ILE A 54 -13.02 4.34 7.62
N GLU A 55 -13.20 4.48 6.31
CA GLU A 55 -13.65 5.71 5.65
C GLU A 55 -15.09 6.12 6.00
N LYS A 56 -15.87 5.22 6.60
CA LYS A 56 -17.25 5.48 7.03
C LYS A 56 -17.35 5.90 8.50
N HIS A 57 -16.22 5.97 9.21
CA HIS A 57 -16.20 6.39 10.61
C HIS A 57 -16.70 7.83 10.74
N VAL A 58 -17.44 8.15 11.80
CA VAL A 58 -18.05 9.49 11.97
C VAL A 58 -17.03 10.62 12.06
N GLU A 59 -15.83 10.32 12.55
CA GLU A 59 -14.71 11.27 12.62
C GLU A 59 -13.81 11.26 11.37
N TRP A 60 -14.11 10.42 10.36
CA TRP A 60 -13.34 10.39 9.13
C TRP A 60 -13.44 11.72 8.38
N ASN A 61 -12.28 12.31 8.09
CA ASN A 61 -12.21 13.60 7.40
C ASN A 61 -11.39 13.47 6.11
N GLU A 62 -12.07 13.10 5.03
CA GLU A 62 -11.48 12.94 3.70
C GLU A 62 -10.73 14.17 3.18
N LYS A 63 -11.08 15.38 3.64
CA LYS A 63 -10.44 16.63 3.21
C LYS A 63 -8.98 16.71 3.62
N LEU A 64 -8.58 16.00 4.67
CA LEU A 64 -7.18 15.94 5.10
C LEU A 64 -6.31 15.15 4.12
N LEU A 65 -6.89 14.22 3.35
CA LEU A 65 -6.18 13.40 2.37
C LEU A 65 -6.25 13.99 0.95
N ASP A 66 -6.89 15.13 0.78
CA ASP A 66 -7.06 15.74 -0.53
C ASP A 66 -5.81 16.51 -0.99
N THR A 67 -5.71 16.74 -2.30
CA THR A 67 -4.57 17.45 -2.88
C THR A 67 -4.56 18.95 -2.56
N ARG A 68 -5.70 19.52 -2.12
CA ARG A 68 -5.78 20.93 -1.72
C ARG A 68 -5.11 21.14 -0.37
N PHE A 69 -5.39 20.26 0.60
CA PHE A 69 -4.73 20.24 1.90
C PHE A 69 -3.21 20.13 1.73
N LEU A 70 -2.74 19.19 0.90
CA LEU A 70 -1.32 19.02 0.59
C LEU A 70 -0.71 20.29 -0.04
N ARG A 71 -1.41 20.94 -0.96
CA ARG A 71 -0.97 22.20 -1.58
C ARG A 71 -0.90 23.35 -0.56
N GLU A 72 -1.94 23.52 0.25
CA GLU A 72 -2.04 24.61 1.22
C GLU A 72 -1.00 24.51 2.34
N HIS A 73 -0.71 23.30 2.82
CA HIS A 73 0.15 23.10 4.00
C HIS A 73 1.58 22.69 3.64
N TYR A 74 1.76 22.01 2.50
CA TYR A 74 3.03 21.41 2.10
C TYR A 74 3.48 21.79 0.69
N GLY A 75 2.76 22.67 -0.02
CA GLY A 75 3.00 22.98 -1.43
C GLY A 75 4.44 23.38 -1.76
N GLN A 76 5.07 24.19 -0.92
CA GLN A 76 6.45 24.64 -1.08
C GLN A 76 7.49 23.67 -0.50
N GLY A 77 7.04 22.65 0.24
CA GLY A 77 7.90 21.62 0.81
C GLY A 77 8.56 20.79 -0.29
N LYS A 78 9.87 20.57 -0.13
CA LYS A 78 10.65 19.68 -1.01
C LYS A 78 10.32 18.23 -0.68
N ILE A 79 10.05 17.44 -1.71
CA ILE A 79 9.74 16.03 -1.61
C ILE A 79 10.64 15.23 -2.56
N PRO A 80 11.06 14.01 -2.17
CA PRO A 80 11.75 13.12 -3.08
C PRO A 80 10.71 12.44 -3.99
N CYS A 81 10.95 12.52 -5.29
CA CYS A 81 10.11 11.88 -6.30
C CYS A 81 10.97 10.95 -7.16
N ARG A 82 10.46 9.76 -7.48
CA ARG A 82 11.06 8.86 -8.47
C ARG A 82 10.39 9.05 -9.82
N ASP A 83 11.18 9.33 -10.84
CA ASP A 83 10.74 9.21 -12.24
C ASP A 83 10.75 7.73 -12.62
N LEU A 84 9.56 7.13 -12.75
CA LEU A 84 9.41 5.71 -13.02
C LEU A 84 9.83 5.30 -14.45
N ALA A 85 10.04 6.25 -15.36
CA ALA A 85 10.56 5.93 -16.70
C ALA A 85 12.08 5.83 -16.69
N SER A 86 12.76 6.67 -15.89
CA SER A 86 14.22 6.69 -15.81
C SER A 86 14.79 6.01 -14.57
N HIS A 87 13.94 5.64 -13.61
CA HIS A 87 14.29 5.18 -12.26
C HIS A 87 15.22 6.12 -11.50
N LYS A 88 15.20 7.42 -11.85
CA LYS A 88 16.00 8.45 -11.19
C LYS A 88 15.17 9.19 -10.15
N ASP A 89 15.78 9.41 -9.00
CA ASP A 89 15.22 10.24 -7.97
C ASP A 89 15.49 11.72 -8.30
N VAL A 90 14.45 12.53 -8.16
CA VAL A 90 14.42 13.96 -8.43
C VAL A 90 13.73 14.65 -7.26
N GLU A 91 14.36 15.70 -6.74
CA GLU A 91 13.74 16.56 -5.74
C GLU A 91 12.87 17.61 -6.43
N MET A 92 11.66 17.81 -5.93
CA MET A 92 10.78 18.90 -6.37
C MET A 92 9.88 19.36 -5.24
N THR A 93 9.16 20.46 -5.43
CA THR A 93 8.13 20.89 -4.47
C THR A 93 6.86 20.05 -4.63
N MET A 94 6.08 19.91 -3.56
CA MET A 94 4.77 19.26 -3.60
C MET A 94 3.85 19.92 -4.65
N ASP A 95 3.85 21.24 -4.76
CA ASP A 95 3.07 21.97 -5.77
C ASP A 95 3.42 21.54 -7.19
N LYS A 96 4.72 21.49 -7.49
CA LYS A 96 5.19 21.06 -8.80
C LYS A 96 4.79 19.62 -9.08
N PHE A 97 4.91 18.73 -8.10
CA PHE A 97 4.46 17.35 -8.24
C PHE A 97 2.95 17.25 -8.52
N LEU A 98 2.13 18.00 -7.79
CA LEU A 98 0.67 18.02 -7.98
C LEU A 98 0.28 18.61 -9.34
N ASP A 99 0.97 19.63 -9.82
CA ASP A 99 0.76 20.22 -11.15
C ASP A 99 1.11 19.21 -12.27
N GLU A 100 2.24 18.51 -12.14
CA GLU A 100 2.64 17.45 -13.08
C GLU A 100 1.62 16.29 -13.11
N LYS A 101 1.07 15.90 -11.96
CA LYS A 101 -0.01 14.90 -11.88
C LYS A 101 -1.28 15.37 -12.60
N GLN A 102 -1.63 16.64 -12.48
CA GLN A 102 -2.88 17.18 -13.03
C GLN A 102 -2.81 17.33 -14.56
N THR A 103 -1.65 17.73 -15.08
CA THR A 103 -1.48 17.91 -16.53
C THR A 103 -1.40 16.59 -17.31
N ARG A 104 -1.16 15.45 -16.63
CA ARG A 104 -0.92 14.12 -17.24
C ARG A 104 0.15 14.15 -18.35
N LYS A 105 1.01 15.18 -18.37
CA LYS A 105 2.06 15.36 -19.39
C LYS A 105 3.24 14.44 -19.05
N ARG A 106 3.06 13.15 -19.35
CA ARG A 106 4.09 12.13 -19.63
C ARG A 106 5.02 11.64 -18.51
N LYS A 107 5.25 12.34 -17.39
CA LYS A 107 6.13 11.78 -16.34
C LYS A 107 5.35 10.94 -15.34
N ALA A 108 5.59 9.64 -15.36
CA ALA A 108 5.14 8.72 -14.32
C ALA A 108 5.97 8.98 -13.06
N LEU A 109 5.58 9.99 -12.27
CA LEU A 109 6.25 10.35 -11.02
C LEU A 109 5.60 9.63 -9.83
N TYR A 110 6.43 9.15 -8.92
CA TYR A 110 6.06 8.57 -7.64
C TYR A 110 6.72 9.36 -6.50
N ALA A 111 5.93 10.01 -5.65
CA ALA A 111 6.46 10.68 -4.46
C ALA A 111 6.79 9.62 -3.40
N LYS A 112 8.04 9.60 -2.93
CA LYS A 112 8.54 8.64 -1.94
C LYS A 112 8.70 9.34 -0.59
N ASP A 113 8.68 8.58 0.50
CA ASP A 113 9.11 9.01 1.83
C ASP A 113 8.55 10.37 2.27
N LEU A 114 7.27 10.61 1.95
CA LEU A 114 6.63 11.87 2.29
C LEU A 114 6.56 12.01 3.81
N PRO A 115 6.89 13.20 4.36
CA PRO A 115 6.73 13.44 5.79
C PRO A 115 5.26 13.25 6.16
N PHE A 116 5.00 12.47 7.21
CA PHE A 116 3.65 12.20 7.69
C PHE A 116 3.08 13.46 8.37
N PRO A 117 2.03 14.12 7.80
CA PRO A 117 1.42 15.29 8.41
C PRO A 117 0.91 14.99 9.83
N LEU A 118 1.18 15.89 10.77
CA LEU A 118 0.74 15.73 12.16
C LEU A 118 -0.79 15.65 12.24
N GLU A 119 -1.48 16.38 11.38
CA GLU A 119 -2.93 16.37 11.24
C GLU A 119 -3.46 15.00 10.86
N TRP A 120 -2.75 14.24 10.02
CA TRP A 120 -3.16 12.89 9.67
C TRP A 120 -3.10 11.98 10.90
N ARG A 121 -2.04 12.09 11.70
CA ARG A 121 -1.93 11.33 12.95
C ARG A 121 -3.09 11.65 13.89
N VAL A 122 -3.20 12.92 14.27
CA VAL A 122 -4.09 13.34 15.35
C VAL A 122 -5.56 13.27 14.93
N LYS A 123 -5.88 13.59 13.67
CA LYS A 123 -7.27 13.72 13.20
C LYS A 123 -7.78 12.53 12.39
N LEU A 124 -6.89 11.70 11.80
CA LEU A 124 -7.31 10.51 11.05
C LEU A 124 -6.94 9.20 11.75
N MET A 125 -5.88 9.15 12.57
CA MET A 125 -5.43 7.88 13.15
C MET A 125 -5.88 7.69 14.59
N ASP A 126 -5.66 8.68 15.46
CA ASP A 126 -5.75 8.50 16.92
C ASP A 126 -7.13 8.06 17.45
N ASN A 127 -8.21 8.28 16.70
CA ASN A 127 -9.55 7.85 17.09
C ASN A 127 -10.20 6.84 16.13
N ILE A 128 -9.65 6.64 14.93
CA ILE A 128 -10.31 5.86 13.87
C ILE A 128 -9.62 4.51 13.67
N ILE A 129 -8.29 4.51 13.69
CA ILE A 129 -7.49 3.32 13.40
C ILE A 129 -7.24 2.56 14.70
N PRO A 130 -7.35 1.22 14.76
CA PRO A 130 -6.98 0.43 15.93
C PRO A 130 -5.53 0.68 16.35
N TRP A 131 -5.24 0.69 17.66
CA TRP A 131 -3.93 1.10 18.20
C TRP A 131 -2.78 0.26 17.64
N SER A 132 -2.99 -1.04 17.49
CA SER A 132 -2.06 -1.98 16.87
C SER A 132 -1.71 -1.67 15.41
N LEU A 133 -2.52 -0.89 14.68
CA LEU A 133 -2.30 -0.55 13.27
C LEU A 133 -1.84 0.90 13.05
N ARG A 134 -1.73 1.69 14.12
CA ARG A 134 -1.34 3.10 13.99
C ARG A 134 0.15 3.22 13.71
N TRP A 135 0.50 4.30 13.00
CA TRP A 135 1.87 4.78 12.93
C TRP A 135 2.35 5.17 14.32
N MET A 136 3.51 4.67 14.74
CA MET A 136 4.00 4.69 16.12
C MET A 136 3.01 4.09 17.15
N GLY A 137 2.19 3.14 16.69
CA GLY A 137 1.25 2.36 17.48
C GLY A 137 1.87 1.11 18.11
N GLY A 138 1.01 0.21 18.61
CA GLY A 138 1.43 -0.97 19.38
C GLY A 138 2.30 -1.97 18.60
N ASN A 139 2.18 -2.02 17.28
CA ASN A 139 2.92 -2.94 16.41
C ASN A 139 3.66 -2.25 15.24
N ASP A 140 3.94 -0.96 15.33
CA ASP A 140 4.54 -0.17 14.22
C ASP A 140 5.86 -0.76 13.70
N LEU A 141 6.68 -1.33 14.60
CA LEU A 141 7.96 -1.97 14.24
C LEU A 141 7.81 -3.29 13.45
N ASN A 142 6.61 -3.87 13.43
CA ASN A 142 6.30 -5.13 12.74
C ASN A 142 5.39 -4.93 11.52
N ALA A 143 5.10 -3.68 11.15
CA ALA A 143 4.25 -3.36 10.02
C ALA A 143 5.02 -3.58 8.70
N HIS A 144 4.53 -4.50 7.87
CA HIS A 144 5.02 -4.72 6.52
C HIS A 144 3.91 -4.36 5.52
N ALA A 145 4.19 -3.48 4.57
CA ALA A 145 3.30 -3.22 3.44
C ALA A 145 3.92 -3.84 2.18
N ILE A 146 3.44 -5.01 1.78
CA ILE A 146 3.77 -5.62 0.48
C ILE A 146 2.47 -5.79 -0.30
N TRP A 147 2.31 -5.07 -1.40
CA TRP A 147 1.14 -5.16 -2.28
C TRP A 147 1.35 -6.23 -3.37
N PHE A 148 1.67 -7.44 -2.92
CA PHE A 148 1.47 -8.76 -3.50
C PHE A 148 1.62 -9.67 -2.28
N MET A 149 0.50 -9.91 -1.60
CA MET A 149 0.53 -10.37 -0.23
C MET A 149 0.67 -11.88 -0.18
N VAL A 150 1.79 -12.34 0.36
CA VAL A 150 2.07 -13.75 0.65
C VAL A 150 2.07 -13.89 2.17
N SER A 151 1.53 -14.99 2.69
CA SER A 151 1.58 -15.28 4.13
C SER A 151 3.01 -15.22 4.66
N ASN A 152 3.21 -14.70 5.88
CA ASN A 152 4.54 -14.67 6.50
C ASN A 152 5.19 -16.07 6.58
N GLN A 153 4.36 -17.12 6.66
CA GLN A 153 4.82 -18.51 6.67
C GLN A 153 5.52 -18.91 5.36
N ASN A 154 5.14 -18.29 4.24
CA ASN A 154 5.67 -18.55 2.90
C ASN A 154 6.80 -17.58 2.51
N SER A 155 7.31 -16.77 3.45
CA SER A 155 8.34 -15.75 3.19
C SER A 155 9.64 -16.34 2.63
N LYS A 156 10.00 -17.56 3.03
CA LYS A 156 11.21 -18.26 2.53
C LYS A 156 11.04 -18.75 1.10
N GLU A 157 9.90 -19.36 0.80
CA GLU A 157 9.52 -19.87 -0.50
C GLU A 157 9.37 -18.72 -1.50
N LEU A 158 8.79 -17.59 -1.07
CA LEU A 158 8.75 -16.35 -1.83
C LEU A 158 10.17 -15.86 -2.15
N SER A 159 11.07 -15.84 -1.16
CA SER A 159 12.46 -15.46 -1.39
C SER A 159 13.15 -16.36 -2.41
N GLN A 160 12.85 -17.66 -2.43
CA GLN A 160 13.37 -18.59 -3.43
C GLN A 160 12.79 -18.32 -4.82
N LEU A 161 11.47 -18.09 -4.92
CA LEU A 161 10.81 -17.74 -6.18
C LEU A 161 11.45 -16.48 -6.79
N TRP A 162 11.67 -15.43 -6.02
CA TRP A 162 12.30 -14.21 -6.50
C TRP A 162 13.74 -14.41 -6.99
N GLN A 163 14.51 -15.30 -6.35
CA GLN A 163 15.84 -15.69 -6.84
C GLN A 163 15.74 -16.36 -8.22
N THR A 164 14.72 -17.19 -8.48
CA THR A 164 14.51 -17.82 -9.79
C THR A 164 14.11 -16.81 -10.88
N ILE A 165 13.49 -15.69 -10.51
CA ILE A 165 13.08 -14.60 -11.42
C ILE A 165 14.24 -13.61 -11.65
N ASN A 166 15.46 -13.94 -11.22
CA ASN A 166 16.68 -13.12 -11.33
C ASN A 166 16.51 -11.69 -10.77
N SER A 167 15.68 -11.59 -9.73
CA SER A 167 15.27 -10.35 -9.10
C SER A 167 15.76 -10.39 -7.65
N ASN A 168 16.91 -9.74 -7.39
CA ASN A 168 17.51 -9.71 -6.06
C ASN A 168 16.71 -8.80 -5.12
N LEU A 169 15.81 -9.37 -4.32
CA LEU A 169 14.90 -8.74 -3.33
C LEU A 169 15.48 -7.57 -2.49
N THR A 170 16.80 -7.42 -2.42
CA THR A 170 17.47 -6.31 -1.73
C THR A 170 17.41 -4.95 -2.47
N LEU A 171 17.04 -4.93 -3.76
CA LEU A 171 16.93 -3.70 -4.57
C LEU A 171 15.48 -3.21 -4.73
N GLU A 172 15.22 -1.90 -4.73
CA GLU A 172 13.85 -1.34 -4.78
C GLU A 172 13.14 -1.44 -6.15
N ASN A 173 13.54 -2.34 -7.05
CA ASN A 173 13.07 -2.39 -8.44
C ASN A 173 12.76 -3.84 -8.88
N HIS A 174 11.86 -4.52 -8.17
CA HIS A 174 11.38 -5.85 -8.59
C HIS A 174 9.96 -5.76 -9.09
N LEU A 175 9.73 -6.33 -10.27
CA LEU A 175 8.40 -6.53 -10.84
C LEU A 175 8.35 -7.98 -11.32
N ALA A 176 7.35 -8.73 -10.87
CA ALA A 176 7.02 -10.03 -11.41
C ALA A 176 5.71 -9.92 -12.19
N SER A 177 5.65 -10.55 -13.35
CA SER A 177 4.42 -10.72 -14.11
C SER A 177 3.49 -11.72 -13.43
N VAL A 178 2.19 -11.64 -13.75
CA VAL A 178 1.20 -12.62 -13.28
C VAL A 178 1.61 -14.05 -13.66
N GLN A 179 2.20 -14.25 -14.84
CA GLN A 179 2.65 -15.56 -15.32
C GLN A 179 3.89 -16.09 -14.58
N GLU A 180 4.72 -15.21 -14.03
CA GLU A 180 5.84 -15.61 -13.17
C GLU A 180 5.33 -15.97 -11.78
N LEU A 181 4.42 -15.17 -11.22
CA LEU A 181 3.79 -15.45 -9.93
C LEU A 181 2.93 -16.72 -9.97
N SER A 182 2.30 -17.04 -11.10
CA SER A 182 1.49 -18.26 -11.24
C SER A 182 2.28 -19.57 -11.10
N LYS A 183 3.62 -19.49 -11.06
CA LYS A 183 4.50 -20.65 -10.84
C LYS A 183 4.75 -20.92 -9.36
N ALA A 184 4.27 -20.06 -8.45
CA ALA A 184 4.41 -20.29 -7.03
C ALA A 184 3.67 -21.57 -6.62
N ASN A 185 4.28 -22.36 -5.75
CA ASN A 185 3.69 -23.55 -5.15
C ASN A 185 2.98 -23.25 -3.83
N PHE A 186 2.77 -21.96 -3.53
CA PHE A 186 2.11 -21.43 -2.36
C PHE A 186 1.16 -20.29 -2.78
N PRO A 187 0.06 -20.07 -2.05
CA PRO A 187 -0.84 -18.95 -2.30
C PRO A 187 -0.26 -17.59 -1.90
#